data_AF-A0A7S1DJ36-F1
#
_entry.id   AF-A0A7S1DJ36-F1
#
_cell.length_a   1.000
_cell.length_b   1.000
_cell.length_c   1.000
_cell.angle_alpha   90.00
_cell.angle_beta   90.00
_cell.angle_gamma   90.00
#
_symmetry.space_group_name_H-M   'P 1'
#
loop_
_entity.id
_entity.type
_entity.pdbx_description
1 polymer ?
#
loop_
_entity_poly.entity_id
_entity_poly.type
_entity_poly.pdbx_seq_one_letter_code
_entity_poly.pdbx_strand_id
1 'polypeptide(L)'
;MFILMVPHRMAVCGPPAFCRRAVALVVLLLWVEGALGFTLPSPVAAPRHTSRCGAGIPGRGRALSSYLSPSFTWGRSGAPMGARLGSGSPGGLRMCEEGQKDEGEGRPEGGDQVEGRSVGIDLGTSNSAVAAVIDGKPVVIPNAAGAKQTPSVVAYLEGEDGGFKVVVGEEAAALDGQKGVFSSVKRVIGRPFEDARRIATGSLHRALVDSFEEGVVLRAPAVQGTVSPEEVSSHVIKRLVMDAEEYTGEKVTRAIITVPAYFDDAQRAATERAGMLAGLE
;
A
#
# COMPACT_ATOMS: atom_id res chain seq x y z
N MET A 1 7.57 -2.25 1.76
CA MET A 1 7.35 -1.27 2.83
C MET A 1 7.45 -1.97 4.17
N PHE A 2 8.13 -1.39 5.17
CA PHE A 2 8.11 -1.92 6.54
C PHE A 2 7.20 -1.07 7.42
N ILE A 3 6.32 -1.73 8.17
CA ILE A 3 5.42 -1.08 9.12
C ILE A 3 5.98 -1.26 10.53
N LEU A 4 6.38 -0.16 11.16
CA LEU A 4 6.91 -0.20 12.53
C LEU A 4 5.80 0.06 13.56
N MET A 5 5.69 -0.83 14.55
CA MET A 5 4.78 -0.68 15.69
C MET A 5 5.37 0.22 16.77
N VAL A 6 4.65 1.26 17.18
CA VAL A 6 5.07 2.15 18.28
C VAL A 6 4.13 2.02 19.50
N PRO A 7 4.64 1.81 20.74
CA PRO A 7 3.82 1.59 21.94
C PRO A 7 3.15 2.86 22.51
N HIS A 8 2.04 2.66 23.25
CA HIS A 8 1.04 3.67 23.63
C HIS A 8 1.54 4.86 24.49
N ARG A 9 2.67 4.74 25.21
CA ARG A 9 3.23 5.89 25.98
C ARG A 9 3.87 6.96 25.09
N MET A 10 3.86 6.76 23.78
CA MET A 10 4.44 7.66 22.78
C MET A 10 3.43 8.46 21.95
N ALA A 11 2.12 8.27 22.14
CA ALA A 11 1.09 8.83 21.26
C ALA A 11 0.27 9.99 21.87
N VAL A 12 0.62 10.47 23.07
CA VAL A 12 -0.13 11.51 23.79
C VAL A 12 0.77 12.73 24.02
N CYS A 13 0.36 13.88 23.47
CA CYS A 13 0.93 15.23 23.58
C CYS A 13 2.15 15.42 24.51
N GLY A 14 3.29 15.86 23.94
CA GLY A 14 4.45 16.36 24.69
C GLY A 14 5.42 17.18 23.79
N PRO A 15 6.26 18.07 24.38
CA PRO A 15 6.98 19.18 23.71
C PRO A 15 8.01 18.71 22.64
N PRO A 16 8.61 19.63 21.84
CA PRO A 16 9.47 19.33 20.66
C PRO A 16 10.69 18.40 20.88
N ALA A 17 11.01 18.01 22.12
CA ALA A 17 12.00 17.00 22.43
C ALA A 17 11.53 15.55 22.10
N PHE A 18 10.22 15.33 22.00
CA PHE A 18 9.62 14.01 21.86
C PHE A 18 9.70 13.46 20.42
N CYS A 19 9.44 14.31 19.42
CA CYS A 19 9.56 13.98 17.99
C CYS A 19 10.97 13.48 17.63
N ARG A 20 12.00 13.97 18.32
CA ARG A 20 13.38 13.51 18.13
C ARG A 20 13.59 12.05 18.52
N ARG A 21 12.87 11.50 19.50
CA ARG A 21 13.11 10.12 20.00
C ARG A 21 12.38 9.06 19.22
N ALA A 22 11.12 9.27 18.83
CA ALA A 22 10.37 8.28 18.04
C ALA A 22 10.96 8.15 16.63
N VAL A 23 11.27 9.29 16.01
CA VAL A 23 11.98 9.35 14.72
C VAL A 23 13.41 8.82 14.85
N ALA A 24 14.17 9.21 15.87
CA ALA A 24 15.51 8.65 16.05
C ALA A 24 15.48 7.15 16.35
N LEU A 25 14.44 6.61 16.99
CA LEU A 25 14.30 5.16 17.20
C LEU A 25 14.01 4.45 15.88
N VAL A 26 13.13 5.01 15.04
CA VAL A 26 12.84 4.50 13.68
C VAL A 26 14.11 4.52 12.82
N VAL A 27 14.88 5.61 12.87
CA VAL A 27 16.13 5.75 12.12
C VAL A 27 17.27 4.91 12.72
N LEU A 28 17.32 4.73 14.04
CA LEU A 28 18.30 3.85 14.69
C LEU A 28 18.02 2.38 14.34
N LEU A 29 16.75 1.99 14.22
CA LEU A 29 16.37 0.64 13.77
C LEU A 29 16.75 0.41 12.29
N LEU A 30 16.56 1.41 11.43
CA LEU A 30 17.08 1.41 10.05
C LEU A 30 18.61 1.24 9.97
N TRP A 31 19.35 1.87 10.89
CA TRP A 31 20.81 1.75 10.96
C TRP A 31 21.27 0.36 11.43
N VAL A 32 20.55 -0.27 12.37
CA VAL A 32 20.90 -1.61 12.88
C VAL A 32 20.64 -2.69 11.83
N GLU A 33 19.57 -2.60 11.04
CA GLU A 33 19.30 -3.58 9.98
C GLU A 33 20.23 -3.41 8.76
N GLY A 34 20.55 -2.16 8.38
CA GLY A 34 21.50 -1.88 7.30
C GLY A 34 22.95 -2.30 7.61
N ALA A 35 23.34 -2.34 8.89
CA ALA A 35 24.70 -2.69 9.30
C ALA A 35 24.94 -4.21 9.46
N LEU A 36 23.89 -5.04 9.55
CA LEU A 36 24.03 -6.45 9.93
C LEU A 36 23.73 -7.48 8.85
N GLY A 37 23.27 -7.11 7.66
CA GLY A 37 23.18 -8.01 6.50
C GLY A 37 22.43 -9.34 6.77
N PHE A 38 21.52 -9.35 7.74
CA PHE A 38 20.83 -10.57 8.17
C PHE A 38 19.57 -10.77 7.33
N THR A 39 19.69 -11.60 6.29
CA THR A 39 18.52 -12.15 5.59
C THR A 39 17.87 -13.18 6.52
N LEU A 40 16.64 -12.91 6.96
CA LEU A 40 15.85 -13.91 7.69
C LEU A 40 15.42 -15.02 6.70
N PRO A 41 15.58 -16.30 7.05
CA PRO A 41 15.16 -17.40 6.18
C PRO A 41 13.64 -17.46 6.11
N SER A 42 13.11 -17.67 4.90
CA SER A 42 11.68 -17.92 4.67
C SER A 42 11.21 -19.16 5.45
N PRO A 43 9.97 -19.16 5.99
CA PRO A 43 9.46 -20.30 6.74
C PRO A 43 9.24 -21.51 5.82
N VAL A 44 9.90 -22.61 6.16
CA VAL A 44 9.68 -23.95 5.58
C VAL A 44 8.29 -24.44 5.97
N ALA A 45 7.50 -24.85 4.98
CA ALA A 45 6.17 -25.43 5.18
C ALA A 45 6.24 -26.73 6.00
N ALA A 46 5.43 -26.82 7.06
CA ALA A 46 5.29 -28.02 7.88
C ALA A 46 4.49 -29.12 7.14
N PRO A 47 4.80 -30.41 7.35
CA PRO A 47 4.14 -31.52 6.66
C PRO A 47 2.72 -31.77 7.19
N ARG A 48 1.80 -32.09 6.26
CA ARG A 48 0.42 -32.47 6.56
C ARG A 48 0.37 -33.86 7.19
N HIS A 49 -0.13 -33.95 8.41
CA HIS A 49 -0.46 -35.22 9.04
C HIS A 49 -1.68 -35.85 8.35
N THR A 50 -1.48 -36.99 7.69
CA THR A 50 -2.56 -37.86 7.20
C THR A 50 -2.99 -38.79 8.33
N SER A 51 -4.21 -38.63 8.86
CA SER A 51 -4.86 -39.65 9.68
C SER A 51 -5.83 -40.45 8.80
N ARG A 52 -5.57 -41.76 8.71
CA ARG A 52 -6.40 -42.75 8.04
C ARG A 52 -6.84 -43.79 9.07
N CYS A 53 -8.06 -44.32 8.86
CA CYS A 53 -8.70 -45.49 9.48
C CYS A 53 -9.37 -45.24 10.85
N GLY A 54 -10.62 -45.66 11.11
CA GLY A 54 -11.56 -46.41 10.28
C GLY A 54 -12.83 -46.84 11.04
N ALA A 55 -13.86 -47.16 10.25
CA ALA A 55 -14.96 -48.13 10.43
C ALA A 55 -15.98 -48.03 11.59
N GLY A 56 -17.29 -48.11 11.23
CA GLY A 56 -18.38 -48.44 12.17
C GLY A 56 -19.79 -47.96 11.78
N ILE A 57 -20.50 -48.73 10.96
CA ILE A 57 -21.87 -48.60 10.38
C ILE A 57 -22.98 -49.06 11.41
N PRO A 58 -24.34 -49.03 11.20
CA PRO A 58 -25.32 -48.27 10.36
C PRO A 58 -26.53 -47.66 11.15
N GLY A 59 -27.40 -46.85 10.50
CA GLY A 59 -28.80 -46.75 10.95
C GLY A 59 -29.78 -45.79 10.24
N ARG A 60 -30.36 -46.25 9.11
CA ARG A 60 -31.75 -46.08 8.61
C ARG A 60 -32.40 -44.69 8.43
N GLY A 61 -33.02 -44.52 7.24
CA GLY A 61 -34.22 -43.70 6.98
C GLY A 61 -34.11 -42.88 5.69
N ARG A 62 -34.55 -43.38 4.52
CA ARG A 62 -35.79 -43.01 3.77
C ARG A 62 -36.04 -41.49 3.66
N ALA A 63 -36.53 -40.90 2.59
CA ALA A 63 -36.75 -41.20 1.17
C ALA A 63 -37.41 -39.93 0.58
N LEU A 64 -37.24 -39.68 -0.73
CA LEU A 64 -38.08 -38.79 -1.58
C LEU A 64 -37.93 -37.27 -1.26
N SER A 65 -37.95 -36.34 -2.21
CA SER A 65 -38.75 -36.25 -3.43
C SER A 65 -38.10 -35.27 -4.41
N SER A 66 -38.28 -35.60 -5.68
CA SER A 66 -38.13 -34.81 -6.91
C SER A 66 -38.59 -33.36 -6.82
N TYR A 67 -37.88 -32.45 -7.49
CA TYR A 67 -38.52 -31.43 -8.32
C TYR A 67 -37.70 -31.15 -9.58
N LEU A 68 -38.46 -30.98 -10.65
CA LEU A 68 -38.09 -31.00 -12.06
C LEU A 68 -37.47 -29.69 -12.55
N SER A 69 -36.65 -29.81 -13.59
CA SER A 69 -36.27 -28.75 -14.53
C SER A 69 -37.47 -28.26 -15.37
N PRO A 70 -37.32 -27.14 -16.09
CA PRO A 70 -37.00 -27.22 -17.52
C PRO A 70 -35.89 -26.23 -17.92
N SER A 71 -34.84 -26.65 -18.64
CA SER A 71 -34.77 -26.78 -20.11
C SER A 71 -34.95 -25.46 -20.87
N PHE A 72 -33.84 -24.83 -21.27
CA PHE A 72 -33.78 -23.97 -22.45
C PHE A 72 -32.47 -24.28 -23.20
N THR A 73 -32.61 -24.78 -24.42
CA THR A 73 -31.53 -25.04 -25.37
C THR A 73 -31.94 -24.44 -26.71
N TRP A 74 -31.02 -23.76 -27.39
CA TRP A 74 -30.82 -23.66 -28.85
C TRP A 74 -29.60 -22.73 -29.03
N GLY A 75 -28.60 -22.95 -29.88
CA GLY A 75 -28.37 -23.96 -30.90
C GLY A 75 -26.91 -23.84 -31.42
N ARG A 76 -26.44 -24.94 -32.04
CA ARG A 76 -25.14 -25.12 -32.69
C ARG A 76 -25.03 -24.35 -34.02
N SER A 77 -23.80 -24.01 -34.39
CA SER A 77 -23.09 -24.42 -35.62
C SER A 77 -21.80 -23.59 -35.75
N GLY A 78 -20.64 -24.03 -36.23
CA GLY A 78 -20.16 -25.29 -36.78
C GLY A 78 -18.64 -25.17 -37.01
N ALA A 79 -17.92 -26.28 -36.96
CA ALA A 79 -16.61 -26.48 -37.59
C ALA A 79 -16.85 -27.32 -38.88
N PRO A 80 -15.91 -27.59 -39.82
CA PRO A 80 -14.56 -28.12 -39.50
C PRO A 80 -13.40 -27.93 -40.54
N MET A 81 -12.25 -28.50 -40.16
CA MET A 81 -11.27 -29.27 -40.99
C MET A 81 -10.29 -28.58 -41.94
N GLY A 82 -9.01 -28.97 -41.77
CA GLY A 82 -7.95 -28.89 -42.78
C GLY A 82 -6.61 -29.44 -42.28
N ALA A 83 -6.36 -30.73 -42.50
CA ALA A 83 -5.10 -31.44 -42.24
C ALA A 83 -4.33 -31.73 -43.55
N ARG A 84 -2.99 -31.82 -43.47
CA ARG A 84 -2.02 -32.60 -44.32
C ARG A 84 -0.61 -32.12 -43.93
N LEU A 85 0.35 -32.90 -43.40
CA LEU A 85 1.02 -34.16 -43.80
C LEU A 85 1.78 -34.10 -45.14
N GLY A 86 3.11 -34.27 -45.04
CA GLY A 86 4.07 -34.68 -46.08
C GLY A 86 5.50 -34.40 -45.57
N SER A 87 6.24 -35.33 -44.95
CA SER A 87 6.93 -36.55 -45.44
C SER A 87 7.99 -36.30 -46.51
N GLY A 88 9.27 -36.48 -46.16
CA GLY A 88 10.39 -36.60 -47.10
C GLY A 88 11.77 -36.53 -46.43
N SER A 89 12.43 -37.69 -46.31
CA SER A 89 13.86 -37.90 -45.98
C SER A 89 14.46 -38.72 -47.15
N PRO A 90 15.77 -39.04 -47.25
CA PRO A 90 16.98 -38.50 -46.60
C PRO A 90 18.18 -38.29 -47.57
N GLY A 91 19.31 -37.78 -47.05
CA GLY A 91 20.66 -38.25 -47.44
C GLY A 91 21.60 -37.25 -48.11
N GLY A 92 22.78 -37.03 -47.53
CA GLY A 92 23.92 -36.43 -48.24
C GLY A 92 24.99 -35.71 -47.39
N LEU A 93 25.85 -36.50 -46.72
CA LEU A 93 27.30 -36.32 -46.50
C LEU A 93 27.94 -34.92 -46.29
N ARG A 94 28.54 -34.78 -45.09
CA ARG A 94 29.82 -34.13 -44.68
C ARG A 94 30.53 -33.15 -45.63
N MET A 95 30.89 -31.97 -45.10
CA MET A 95 32.28 -31.54 -44.82
C MET A 95 32.32 -30.21 -44.05
N CYS A 96 33.34 -30.07 -43.20
CA CYS A 96 33.77 -28.86 -42.46
C CYS A 96 34.17 -27.74 -43.46
N GLU A 97 34.27 -26.45 -43.16
CA GLU A 97 34.82 -25.75 -42.00
C GLU A 97 34.61 -24.21 -42.18
N GLU A 98 35.05 -23.43 -41.20
CA GLU A 98 35.31 -21.97 -41.20
C GLU A 98 34.18 -20.97 -40.82
N GLY A 99 34.26 -20.56 -39.55
CA GLY A 99 34.54 -19.15 -39.24
C GLY A 99 33.35 -18.22 -39.09
N GLN A 100 32.71 -18.22 -37.92
CA GLN A 100 31.84 -17.12 -37.49
C GLN A 100 32.23 -16.63 -36.11
N LYS A 101 32.44 -15.32 -36.04
CA LYS A 101 32.79 -14.54 -34.87
C LYS A 101 31.63 -14.62 -33.88
N ASP A 102 31.91 -15.08 -32.66
CA ASP A 102 31.01 -14.86 -31.52
C ASP A 102 31.03 -13.37 -31.22
N GLU A 103 30.06 -12.65 -31.81
CA GLU A 103 29.65 -11.35 -31.28
C GLU A 103 29.08 -11.63 -29.89
N GLY A 104 29.82 -11.21 -28.87
CA GLY A 104 29.36 -11.25 -27.49
C GLY A 104 28.02 -10.55 -27.41
N GLU A 105 26.97 -11.34 -27.20
CA GLU A 105 25.63 -10.87 -26.90
C GLU A 105 25.73 -10.08 -25.59
N GLY A 106 25.87 -8.76 -25.73
CA GLY A 106 25.89 -7.82 -24.63
C GLY A 106 24.63 -8.03 -23.82
N ARG A 107 24.81 -8.55 -22.60
CA ARG A 107 23.79 -8.53 -21.56
C ARG A 107 23.20 -7.12 -21.54
N PRO A 108 21.86 -6.94 -21.65
CA PRO A 108 21.28 -5.63 -21.56
C PRO A 108 21.74 -5.04 -20.22
N GLU A 109 22.46 -3.92 -20.29
CA GLU A 109 22.83 -3.16 -19.12
C GLU A 109 21.54 -2.89 -18.36
N GLY A 110 21.43 -3.51 -17.18
CA GLY A 110 20.28 -3.36 -16.32
C GLY A 110 20.10 -1.87 -16.11
N GLY A 111 18.94 -1.36 -16.52
CA GLY A 111 18.60 0.04 -16.34
C GLY A 111 18.91 0.41 -14.89
N ASP A 112 19.68 1.48 -14.74
CA ASP A 112 20.03 2.09 -13.46
C ASP A 112 18.73 2.28 -12.67
N GLN A 113 18.43 1.33 -11.78
CA GLN A 113 17.36 1.52 -10.83
C GLN A 113 17.91 2.59 -9.91
N VAL A 114 17.49 3.83 -10.14
CA VAL A 114 17.83 4.96 -9.27
C VAL A 114 17.42 4.54 -7.87
N GLU A 115 18.39 4.11 -7.06
CA GLU A 115 18.17 3.73 -5.67
C GLU A 115 17.84 5.01 -4.90
N GLY A 116 16.56 5.38 -4.94
CA GLY A 116 16.06 6.54 -4.23
C GLY A 116 16.25 6.39 -2.73
N ARG A 117 16.36 7.52 -2.05
CA ARG A 117 16.60 7.60 -0.61
C ARG A 117 15.43 6.97 0.15
N SER A 118 15.74 6.28 1.24
CA SER A 118 14.75 5.81 2.21
C SER A 118 14.49 6.86 3.29
N VAL A 119 13.23 7.04 3.69
CA VAL A 119 12.82 7.94 4.77
C VAL A 119 12.01 7.23 5.86
N GLY A 120 12.00 7.79 7.07
CA GLY A 120 11.09 7.41 8.13
C GLY A 120 9.95 8.41 8.22
N ILE A 121 8.70 7.93 8.16
CA ILE A 121 7.49 8.74 8.22
C ILE A 121 6.70 8.40 9.47
N ASP A 122 6.53 9.38 10.35
CA ASP A 122 5.55 9.32 11.42
C ASP A 122 4.21 9.84 10.93
N LEU A 123 3.30 8.93 10.55
CA LEU A 123 1.97 9.31 10.09
C LEU A 123 1.05 9.45 11.30
N GLY A 124 0.85 10.67 11.83
CA GLY A 124 0.00 10.87 13.01
C GLY A 124 -1.48 11.06 12.68
N THR A 125 -2.32 11.06 13.72
CA THR A 125 -3.74 11.43 13.57
C THR A 125 -3.94 12.95 13.42
N SER A 126 -3.05 13.74 14.01
CA SER A 126 -3.16 15.20 14.07
C SER A 126 -2.02 15.89 13.34
N ASN A 127 -0.79 15.44 13.57
CA ASN A 127 0.40 15.94 12.89
C ASN A 127 1.25 14.77 12.46
N SER A 128 1.94 14.92 11.34
CA SER A 128 2.87 13.94 10.82
C SER A 128 4.26 14.56 10.66
N ALA A 129 5.29 13.72 10.57
CA ALA A 129 6.67 14.17 10.42
C ALA A 129 7.45 13.20 9.52
N VAL A 130 8.52 13.69 8.93
CA VAL A 130 9.43 12.91 8.09
C VAL A 130 10.87 13.12 8.52
N ALA A 131 11.67 12.09 8.33
CA ALA A 131 13.08 12.12 8.65
C ALA A 131 13.91 11.27 7.72
N ALA A 132 15.16 11.67 7.55
CA ALA A 132 16.16 10.96 6.80
C ALA A 132 17.44 10.78 7.63
N VAL A 133 18.26 9.80 7.26
CA VAL A 133 19.65 9.72 7.74
C VAL A 133 20.49 10.64 6.88
N ILE A 134 21.14 11.65 7.46
CA ILE A 134 22.06 12.57 6.77
C ILE A 134 23.38 12.53 7.53
N ASP A 135 24.49 12.26 6.83
CA ASP A 135 25.83 12.10 7.44
C ASP A 135 25.85 11.12 8.62
N GLY A 136 25.14 10.00 8.47
CA GLY A 136 25.01 8.96 9.49
C GLY A 136 24.15 9.35 10.69
N LYS A 137 23.44 10.49 10.66
CA LYS A 137 22.61 10.98 11.77
C LYS A 137 21.13 11.09 11.39
N PRO A 138 20.19 10.72 12.27
CA PRO A 138 18.78 11.02 12.08
C PRO A 138 18.52 12.53 12.08
N VAL A 139 17.93 13.03 11.00
CA VAL A 139 17.51 14.43 10.86
C VAL A 139 16.01 14.46 10.57
N VAL A 140 15.25 15.12 11.44
CA VAL A 140 13.84 15.46 11.19
C VAL A 140 13.80 16.62 10.21
N ILE A 141 13.15 16.41 9.07
CA ILE A 141 13.09 17.38 7.99
C ILE A 141 12.01 18.44 8.30
N PRO A 142 12.33 19.74 8.20
CA PRO A 142 11.31 20.78 8.29
C PRO A 142 10.45 20.82 7.01
N ASN A 143 9.17 21.12 7.15
CA ASN A 143 8.28 21.40 6.03
C ASN A 143 8.54 22.80 5.43
N ALA A 144 7.84 23.16 4.37
CA ALA A 144 7.99 24.46 3.71
C ALA A 144 7.71 25.68 4.63
N ALA A 145 6.97 25.51 5.73
CA ALA A 145 6.75 26.55 6.73
C ALA A 145 7.89 26.62 7.79
N GLY A 146 8.93 25.79 7.66
CA GLY A 146 10.04 25.66 8.60
C GLY A 146 9.70 24.83 9.86
N ALA A 147 8.50 24.26 9.95
CA ALA A 147 8.05 23.46 11.08
C ALA A 147 8.48 22.00 10.92
N LYS A 148 8.80 21.32 12.03
CA LYS A 148 9.19 19.89 12.03
C LYS A 148 7.99 18.92 12.02
N GLN A 149 6.79 19.46 11.94
CA GLN A 149 5.54 18.72 11.97
C GLN A 149 4.58 19.36 10.99
N THR A 150 3.93 18.54 10.18
CA THR A 150 2.92 18.96 9.20
C THR A 150 1.55 18.50 9.67
N PRO A 151 0.54 19.37 9.75
CA PRO A 151 -0.83 18.97 10.09
C PRO A 151 -1.32 17.84 9.18
N SER A 152 -1.95 16.82 9.77
CA SER A 152 -2.54 15.68 9.04
C SER A 152 -3.96 16.02 8.59
N VAL A 153 -4.03 17.07 7.78
CA VAL A 153 -5.26 17.63 7.22
C VAL A 153 -5.13 17.70 5.71
N VAL A 154 -6.16 17.26 5.00
CA VAL A 154 -6.23 17.27 3.55
C VAL A 154 -7.52 17.95 3.12
N ALA A 155 -7.41 18.91 2.21
CA ALA A 155 -8.54 19.61 1.62
C ALA A 155 -8.62 19.30 0.13
N TYR A 156 -9.80 18.87 -0.32
CA TYR A 156 -10.17 18.76 -1.72
C TYR A 156 -10.96 20.01 -2.09
N LEU A 157 -10.34 20.88 -2.89
CA LEU A 157 -10.90 22.16 -3.31
C LEU A 157 -11.32 22.08 -4.77
N GLU A 158 -12.39 22.77 -5.14
CA GLU A 158 -12.76 22.93 -6.55
C GLU A 158 -11.68 23.74 -7.27
N GLY A 159 -11.25 23.27 -8.44
CA GLY A 159 -10.27 23.94 -9.29
C GLY A 159 -10.95 24.90 -10.26
N GLU A 160 -10.21 25.90 -10.73
CA GLU A 160 -10.72 26.92 -11.67
C GLU A 160 -11.12 26.31 -13.03
N ASP A 161 -10.43 25.25 -13.46
CA ASP A 161 -10.67 24.55 -14.73
C ASP A 161 -11.78 23.48 -14.65
N GLY A 162 -12.56 23.45 -13.56
CA GLY A 162 -13.57 22.42 -13.31
C GLY A 162 -13.00 21.08 -12.81
N GLY A 163 -11.69 21.01 -12.57
CA GLY A 163 -11.04 19.91 -11.84
C GLY A 163 -11.09 20.11 -10.32
N PHE A 164 -10.20 19.45 -9.58
CA PHE A 164 -9.99 19.69 -8.15
C PHE A 164 -8.51 19.90 -7.82
N LYS A 165 -8.25 20.68 -6.77
CA LYS A 165 -6.93 20.89 -6.18
C LYS A 165 -6.88 20.18 -4.84
N VAL A 166 -5.83 19.39 -4.60
CA VAL A 166 -5.56 18.83 -3.27
C VAL A 166 -4.55 19.70 -2.54
N VAL A 167 -4.90 20.10 -1.32
CA VAL A 167 -4.05 20.88 -0.43
C VAL A 167 -3.85 20.08 0.86
N VAL A 168 -2.66 20.16 1.45
CA VAL A 168 -2.26 19.36 2.62
C VAL A 168 -1.53 20.26 3.63
N GLY A 169 -1.61 19.92 4.91
CA GLY A 169 -0.84 20.59 5.95
C GLY A 169 -1.52 21.87 6.44
N GLU A 170 -0.74 22.92 6.63
CA GLU A 170 -1.15 24.19 7.23
C GLU A 170 -2.25 24.89 6.42
N GLU A 171 -2.12 24.91 5.09
CA GLU A 171 -3.13 25.53 4.20
C GLU A 171 -4.48 24.77 4.29
N ALA A 172 -4.45 23.43 4.39
CA ALA A 172 -5.66 22.64 4.58
C ALA A 172 -6.23 22.77 6.01
N ALA A 173 -5.36 22.87 7.02
CA ALA A 173 -5.75 23.03 8.43
C ALA A 173 -6.50 24.36 8.67
N ALA A 174 -6.18 25.41 7.91
CA ALA A 174 -6.93 26.67 7.94
C ALA A 174 -8.40 26.52 7.50
N LEU A 175 -8.73 25.43 6.82
CA LEU A 175 -10.07 25.12 6.30
C LEU A 175 -10.77 24.01 7.10
N ASP A 176 -10.22 23.57 8.24
CA ASP A 176 -10.75 22.44 8.99
C ASP A 176 -12.23 22.64 9.41
N GLY A 177 -12.99 21.56 9.40
CA GLY A 177 -14.44 21.56 9.64
C GLY A 177 -15.31 21.86 8.42
N GLN A 178 -14.75 22.35 7.30
CA GLN A 178 -15.46 22.53 6.04
C GLN A 178 -15.73 21.18 5.33
N LYS A 179 -16.66 21.18 4.36
CA LYS A 179 -16.92 19.99 3.52
C LYS A 179 -15.73 19.75 2.59
N GLY A 180 -15.36 18.49 2.37
CA GLY A 180 -14.19 18.14 1.55
C GLY A 180 -12.84 18.37 2.26
N VAL A 181 -12.85 18.75 3.54
CA VAL A 181 -11.65 18.89 4.38
C VAL A 181 -11.67 17.81 5.45
N PHE A 182 -10.60 17.01 5.48
CA PHE A 182 -10.50 15.82 6.29
C PHE A 182 -9.29 15.90 7.21
N SER A 183 -9.57 15.86 8.51
CA SER A 183 -8.59 15.71 9.59
C SER A 183 -8.88 14.40 10.34
N SER A 184 -7.91 13.89 11.11
CA SER A 184 -8.07 12.66 11.92
C SER A 184 -8.41 11.38 11.12
N VAL A 185 -8.13 11.33 9.82
CA VAL A 185 -8.45 10.19 8.94
C VAL A 185 -7.81 8.88 9.42
N LYS A 186 -6.63 8.93 10.03
CA LYS A 186 -5.98 7.76 10.64
C LYS A 186 -6.83 7.08 11.73
N ARG A 187 -7.87 7.74 12.25
CA ARG A 187 -8.84 7.10 13.15
C ARG A 187 -9.69 6.06 12.43
N VAL A 188 -10.08 6.30 11.17
CA VAL A 188 -11.04 5.47 10.43
C VAL A 188 -10.40 4.50 9.43
N ILE A 189 -9.12 4.70 9.09
CA ILE A 189 -8.40 3.87 8.11
C ILE A 189 -8.43 2.37 8.50
N GLY A 190 -8.76 1.53 7.52
CA GLY A 190 -8.83 0.07 7.64
C GLY A 190 -9.85 -0.47 8.63
N ARG A 191 -10.83 0.34 9.06
CA ARG A 191 -11.89 -0.10 9.99
C ARG A 191 -13.17 -0.49 9.25
N PRO A 192 -13.99 -1.38 9.84
CA PRO A 192 -15.38 -1.53 9.44
C PRO A 192 -16.17 -0.22 9.60
N PHE A 193 -17.19 -0.03 8.77
CA PHE A 193 -17.97 1.21 8.73
C PHE A 193 -18.58 1.58 10.09
N GLU A 194 -19.22 0.64 10.77
CA GLU A 194 -19.86 0.92 12.07
C GLU A 194 -18.86 1.33 13.16
N ASP A 195 -17.64 0.81 13.11
CA ASP A 195 -16.58 1.21 14.03
C ASP A 195 -16.02 2.59 13.69
N ALA A 196 -15.76 2.86 12.41
CA ALA A 196 -15.36 4.17 11.93
C ALA A 196 -16.39 5.25 12.29
N ARG A 197 -17.68 4.96 12.10
CA ARG A 197 -18.79 5.86 12.41
C ARG A 197 -18.85 6.21 13.89
N ARG A 198 -18.56 5.27 14.79
CA ARG A 198 -18.59 5.49 16.25
C ARG A 198 -17.48 6.42 16.75
N ILE A 199 -16.31 6.37 16.12
CA ILE A 199 -15.11 7.08 16.60
C ILE A 199 -14.83 8.38 15.84
N ALA A 200 -15.34 8.52 14.61
CA ALA A 200 -15.20 9.73 13.83
C ALA A 200 -16.03 10.86 14.45
N THR A 201 -15.53 12.09 14.35
CA THR A 201 -16.18 13.28 14.87
C THR A 201 -16.23 14.38 13.79
N GLY A 202 -17.03 15.41 14.01
CA GLY A 202 -17.00 16.64 13.20
C GLY A 202 -17.27 16.45 11.70
N SER A 203 -16.46 17.07 10.85
CA SER A 203 -16.55 16.96 9.38
C SER A 203 -16.30 15.52 8.91
N LEU A 204 -15.36 14.81 9.52
CA LEU A 204 -15.05 13.43 9.16
C LEU A 204 -16.27 12.52 9.36
N HIS A 205 -16.94 12.59 10.51
CA HIS A 205 -18.15 11.80 10.76
C HIS A 205 -19.24 12.04 9.72
N ARG A 206 -19.46 13.32 9.34
CA ARG A 206 -20.46 13.70 8.34
C ARG A 206 -20.11 13.24 6.92
N ALA A 207 -18.84 12.98 6.64
CA ALA A 207 -18.36 12.56 5.34
C ALA A 207 -18.36 11.04 5.16
N LEU A 208 -18.40 10.25 6.23
CA LEU A 208 -18.38 8.79 6.14
C LEU A 208 -19.56 8.24 5.32
N VAL A 209 -19.24 7.35 4.41
CA VAL A 209 -20.19 6.58 3.59
C VAL A 209 -19.79 5.12 3.64
N ASP A 210 -20.79 4.24 3.76
CA ASP A 210 -20.62 2.79 3.69
C ASP A 210 -20.65 2.35 2.22
N SER A 211 -19.54 1.82 1.73
CA SER A 211 -19.34 1.30 0.39
C SER A 211 -19.35 -0.22 0.44
N PHE A 212 -20.17 -0.84 -0.41
CA PHE A 212 -20.21 -2.30 -0.53
C PHE A 212 -18.88 -2.90 -1.00
N GLU A 213 -18.10 -2.17 -1.79
CA GLU A 213 -16.85 -2.65 -2.40
C GLU A 213 -15.62 -2.27 -1.56
N GLU A 214 -15.58 -1.05 -1.05
CA GLU A 214 -14.39 -0.48 -0.39
C GLU A 214 -14.53 -0.34 1.14
N GLY A 215 -15.71 -0.65 1.69
CA GLY A 215 -16.02 -0.43 3.10
C GLY A 215 -16.16 1.06 3.42
N VAL A 216 -15.22 1.64 4.15
CA VAL A 216 -15.31 3.06 4.54
C VAL A 216 -14.80 3.95 3.43
N VAL A 217 -15.65 4.86 2.93
CA VAL A 217 -15.24 5.94 2.03
C VAL A 217 -15.70 7.31 2.55
N LEU A 218 -15.09 8.39 2.07
CA LEU A 218 -15.34 9.76 2.49
C LEU A 218 -15.92 10.57 1.34
N ARG A 219 -17.09 11.18 1.54
CA ARG A 219 -17.70 12.09 0.55
C ARG A 219 -16.87 13.36 0.42
N ALA A 220 -16.33 13.58 -0.78
CA ALA A 220 -15.55 14.76 -1.13
C ALA A 220 -16.25 15.50 -2.29
N PRO A 221 -16.92 16.64 -2.03
CA PRO A 221 -17.71 17.34 -3.06
C PRO A 221 -16.91 17.74 -4.30
N ALA A 222 -15.68 18.24 -4.10
CA ALA A 222 -14.83 18.71 -5.20
C ALA A 222 -14.42 17.60 -6.19
N VAL A 223 -14.36 16.34 -5.75
CA VAL A 223 -14.08 15.20 -6.64
C VAL A 223 -15.35 14.60 -7.25
N GLN A 224 -16.52 15.21 -7.01
CA GLN A 224 -17.83 14.72 -7.45
C GLN A 224 -18.09 13.26 -7.08
N GLY A 225 -17.63 12.84 -5.90
CA GLY A 225 -17.68 11.43 -5.51
C GLY A 225 -17.19 11.16 -4.09
N THR A 226 -16.50 10.04 -3.94
CA THR A 226 -15.93 9.56 -2.68
C THR A 226 -14.45 9.28 -2.84
N VAL A 227 -13.70 9.42 -1.75
CA VAL A 227 -12.29 9.06 -1.64
C VAL A 227 -12.09 8.10 -0.48
N SER A 228 -11.15 7.18 -0.60
CA SER A 228 -10.84 6.25 0.50
C SER A 228 -9.97 6.91 1.58
N PRO A 229 -10.03 6.46 2.85
CA PRO A 229 -9.10 6.88 3.89
C PRO A 229 -7.62 6.70 3.52
N GLU A 230 -7.31 5.67 2.74
CA GLU A 230 -5.99 5.37 2.18
C GLU A 230 -5.54 6.45 1.21
N GLU A 231 -6.38 6.85 0.25
CA GLU A 231 -6.09 7.94 -0.69
C GLU A 231 -5.86 9.27 0.06
N VAL A 232 -6.71 9.60 1.02
CA VAL A 232 -6.53 10.83 1.82
C VAL A 232 -5.21 10.78 2.59
N SER A 233 -4.88 9.65 3.22
CA SER A 233 -3.62 9.48 3.93
C SER A 233 -2.41 9.53 2.98
N SER A 234 -2.56 9.05 1.74
CA SER A 234 -1.50 9.10 0.72
C SER A 234 -1.09 10.53 0.38
N HIS A 235 -2.02 11.49 0.40
CA HIS A 235 -1.69 12.90 0.16
C HIS A 235 -0.82 13.50 1.27
N VAL A 236 -1.04 13.10 2.54
CA VAL A 236 -0.16 13.47 3.66
C VAL A 236 1.24 12.89 3.46
N ILE A 237 1.33 11.62 3.07
CA ILE A 237 2.61 10.94 2.80
C ILE A 237 3.34 11.62 1.63
N LYS A 238 2.66 11.88 0.50
CA LYS A 238 3.23 12.59 -0.65
C LYS A 238 3.80 13.95 -0.25
N ARG A 239 3.07 14.72 0.57
CA ARG A 239 3.54 16.02 1.03
C ARG A 239 4.85 15.92 1.83
N LEU A 240 4.93 14.97 2.74
CA LEU A 240 6.12 14.71 3.54
C LEU A 240 7.31 14.24 2.70
N VAL A 241 7.04 13.39 1.69
CA VAL A 241 8.04 12.96 0.72
C VAL A 241 8.59 14.16 -0.05
N MET A 242 7.72 15.02 -0.57
CA MET A 242 8.14 16.24 -1.28
C MET A 242 9.03 17.13 -0.40
N ASP A 243 8.66 17.35 0.86
CA ASP A 243 9.48 18.14 1.79
C ASP A 243 10.86 17.49 2.03
N ALA A 244 10.94 16.15 2.06
CA ALA A 244 12.20 15.41 2.18
C ALA A 244 13.07 15.47 0.91
N GLU A 245 12.45 15.34 -0.27
CA GLU A 245 13.13 15.44 -1.55
C GLU A 245 13.70 16.85 -1.77
N GLU A 246 12.92 17.90 -1.45
CA GLU A 246 13.37 19.29 -1.55
C GLU A 246 14.53 19.58 -0.59
N TYR A 247 14.48 19.05 0.64
CA TYR A 247 15.54 19.24 1.63
C TYR A 247 16.84 18.51 1.27
N THR A 248 16.73 17.29 0.73
CA THR A 248 17.89 16.43 0.46
C THR A 248 18.44 16.59 -0.96
N GLY A 249 17.65 17.09 -1.89
CA GLY A 249 17.97 17.13 -3.32
C GLY A 249 17.94 15.76 -4.01
N GLU A 250 17.44 14.72 -3.32
CA GLU A 250 17.41 13.34 -3.80
C GLU A 250 15.97 12.84 -3.88
N LYS A 251 15.70 11.98 -4.86
CA LYS A 251 14.39 11.32 -4.99
C LYS A 251 14.19 10.30 -3.87
N VAL A 252 13.00 10.24 -3.31
CA VAL A 252 12.62 9.27 -2.27
C VAL A 252 11.73 8.20 -2.90
N THR A 253 12.15 6.94 -2.81
CA THR A 253 11.40 5.81 -3.40
C THR A 253 10.94 4.79 -2.36
N ARG A 254 11.48 4.85 -1.14
CA ARG A 254 11.22 3.87 -0.07
C ARG A 254 10.87 4.58 1.23
N ALA A 255 9.97 3.99 2.01
CA ALA A 255 9.70 4.51 3.34
C ALA A 255 9.38 3.43 4.38
N ILE A 256 9.71 3.76 5.62
CA ILE A 256 9.14 3.10 6.80
C ILE A 256 8.08 4.02 7.38
N ILE A 257 6.84 3.52 7.47
CA ILE A 257 5.70 4.28 7.99
C ILE A 257 5.28 3.72 9.35
N THR A 258 5.14 4.61 10.34
CA THR A 258 4.71 4.22 11.69
C THR A 258 3.22 3.90 11.76
N VAL A 259 2.87 2.89 12.55
CA VAL A 259 1.49 2.62 12.97
C VAL A 259 1.42 2.40 14.49
N PRO A 260 0.26 2.71 15.11
CA PRO A 260 0.05 2.35 16.51
C PRO A 260 0.20 0.84 16.73
N ALA A 261 0.79 0.44 17.86
CA ALA A 261 0.97 -0.98 18.17
C ALA A 261 -0.34 -1.79 18.17
N TYR A 262 -1.46 -1.15 18.50
CA TYR A 262 -2.79 -1.77 18.57
C TYR A 262 -3.55 -1.83 17.23
N PHE A 263 -2.97 -1.35 16.12
CA PHE A 263 -3.59 -1.54 14.81
C PHE A 263 -3.72 -3.03 14.50
N ASP A 264 -4.87 -3.46 13.99
CA ASP A 264 -5.01 -4.80 13.45
C ASP A 264 -4.38 -4.91 12.04
N ASP A 265 -4.40 -6.11 11.46
CA ASP A 265 -3.80 -6.37 10.16
C ASP A 265 -4.48 -5.58 9.02
N ALA A 266 -5.79 -5.33 9.12
CA ALA A 266 -6.52 -4.55 8.11
C ALA A 266 -6.09 -3.08 8.15
N GLN A 267 -5.92 -2.51 9.34
CA GLN A 267 -5.44 -1.14 9.51
C GLN A 267 -3.97 -0.96 9.09
N ARG A 268 -3.12 -1.98 9.33
CA ARG A 268 -1.75 -2.02 8.84
C ARG A 268 -1.71 -2.07 7.32
N ALA A 269 -2.41 -3.02 6.70
CA ALA A 269 -2.49 -3.14 5.25
C ALA A 269 -3.06 -1.89 4.58
N ALA A 270 -4.05 -1.24 5.18
CA ALA A 270 -4.58 0.03 4.68
C ALA A 270 -3.55 1.17 4.75
N THR A 271 -2.76 1.24 5.83
CA THR A 271 -1.66 2.22 5.92
C THR A 271 -0.56 1.92 4.89
N GLU A 272 -0.30 0.63 4.62
CA GLU A 272 0.61 0.21 3.56
C GLU A 272 0.12 0.67 2.18
N ARG A 273 -1.16 0.42 1.87
CA ARG A 273 -1.78 0.89 0.62
C ARG A 273 -1.68 2.40 0.46
N ALA A 274 -1.84 3.17 1.54
CA ALA A 274 -1.66 4.62 1.49
C ALA A 274 -0.23 5.02 1.07
N GLY A 275 0.80 4.29 1.53
CA GLY A 275 2.18 4.50 1.08
C GLY A 275 2.40 4.09 -0.39
N MET A 276 1.79 2.98 -0.84
CA MET A 276 1.85 2.58 -2.26
C MET A 276 1.19 3.62 -3.17
N LEU A 277 0.01 4.15 -2.77
CA LEU A 277 -0.67 5.25 -3.47
C LEU A 277 0.16 6.55 -3.46
N ALA A 278 1.09 6.69 -2.50
CA ALA A 278 2.08 7.75 -2.47
C ALA A 278 3.27 7.53 -3.40
N GLY A 279 3.35 6.38 -4.08
CA GLY A 279 4.46 6.03 -4.97
C GLY A 279 5.70 5.49 -4.24
N LEU A 280 5.51 4.99 -3.02
CA LEU A 280 6.59 4.46 -2.19
C LEU A 280 6.57 2.94 -2.16
N GLU A 281 7.78 2.35 -2.18
CA GLU A 281 8.03 0.96 -1.83
C GLU A 281 8.10 0.75 -0.33
#